data_AF-A0A0W0ZQQ2-F1
#
_entry.id   AF-A0A0W0ZQQ2-F1
#
_cell.length_a   1.000
_cell.length_b   1.000
_cell.length_c   1.000
_cell.angle_alpha   90.00
_cell.angle_beta   90.00
_cell.angle_gamma   90.00
#
_symmetry.space_group_name_H-M   'P 1'
#
loop_
_entity.id
_entity.type
_entity.pdbx_description
1 polymer ?
#
loop_
_entity_poly.entity_id
_entity_poly.type
_entity_poly.pdbx_seq_one_letter_code
_entity_poly.pdbx_strand_id
1 'polypeptide(L)'
;MFLISYKNLKNIKIRENFESDTTLDKELIEELVKIRSANPERFNMLVKSKKAVGFSDINNLKKDAEYFSIFKSYEVNLKNTTYLNKQFCLNLAKAWTTIKDILTQLEIRKIALSYISQDPLQREIIIKLVNSDRRFKSLESFNYEVAFRLNAVKLMNNEKFHSLDGNYQYPTAEANYLQLNKNYWIQENNKLGLFKVKTGVLPSEAINSIFDDTTKIVLECHSMMMCIQYKALLDSIGAKNFNLLFKSHPLIIADGSLIEGHKQEMLEIFSLSHLFKKEDYIPGDWLYLSNFQEYSHASLYDYSKDGNGLHTMFMGNEKYRGFGSPLMTEKEAEFHFLEIYNDDFCAFPIELTIENIDMSTMGLDSCEEELQKGKKVIIYGHINCPIQEWQYVECIYNGDGRFECSKLEMKSATEEEIILALLKKYNSLLPKMKTEEDLKDLNMFRGAYNVRSINFSGERFNFLFEPALSFKFFDKKKSFETDLKIKNLSDPHFN
;
A
#
# COMPACT_ATOMS: atom_id res chain seq x y z
N MET A 1 19.85 56.76 2.69
CA MET A 1 19.33 55.95 1.58
C MET A 1 20.04 54.61 1.63
N PHE A 2 19.45 53.62 2.31
CA PHE A 2 20.06 52.29 2.41
C PHE A 2 19.78 51.54 1.11
N LEU A 3 20.81 51.40 0.27
CA LEU A 3 20.81 50.50 -0.87
C LEU A 3 20.76 49.06 -0.33
N ILE A 4 19.55 48.48 -0.29
CA ILE A 4 19.39 47.06 -0.04
C ILE A 4 19.93 46.35 -1.28
N SER A 5 21.14 45.79 -1.16
CA SER A 5 21.72 44.93 -2.17
C SER A 5 20.79 43.75 -2.46
N TYR A 6 20.57 43.54 -3.76
CA TYR A 6 19.89 42.44 -4.46
C TYR A 6 19.78 41.06 -3.82
N LYS A 7 20.76 40.69 -2.99
CA LYS A 7 20.96 39.31 -2.55
C LYS A 7 19.87 38.75 -1.63
N ASN A 8 18.86 39.55 -1.24
CA ASN A 8 17.96 39.19 -0.13
C ASN A 8 16.46 39.28 -0.40
N LEU A 9 15.98 39.57 -1.63
CA LEU A 9 14.55 39.46 -1.92
C LEU A 9 14.14 37.98 -1.98
N LYS A 10 13.74 37.47 -0.81
CA LYS A 10 13.18 36.13 -0.64
C LYS A 10 11.74 36.12 -1.16
N ASN A 11 11.38 35.10 -1.95
CA ASN A 11 10.02 34.80 -2.40
C ASN A 11 9.50 35.70 -3.55
N ILE A 12 10.23 35.75 -4.66
CA ILE A 12 9.75 36.36 -5.91
C ILE A 12 8.48 35.64 -6.37
N LYS A 13 7.43 36.42 -6.65
CA LYS A 13 6.18 35.96 -7.28
C LYS A 13 5.99 36.72 -8.58
N ILE A 14 5.81 36.00 -9.67
CA ILE A 14 5.66 36.59 -11.00
C ILE A 14 4.24 37.15 -11.15
N ARG A 15 4.13 38.39 -11.62
CA ARG A 15 2.88 39.10 -11.88
C ARG A 15 2.91 39.64 -13.31
N GLU A 16 1.73 39.89 -13.89
CA GLU A 16 1.61 40.34 -15.28
C GLU A 16 2.24 41.72 -15.53
N ASN A 17 2.03 42.67 -14.61
CA ASN A 17 2.43 44.08 -14.76
C ASN A 17 3.58 44.48 -13.81
N PHE A 18 4.57 43.61 -13.63
CA PHE A 18 5.65 43.82 -12.67
C PHE A 18 6.51 45.06 -12.97
N GLU A 19 6.53 45.56 -14.20
CA GLU A 19 7.26 46.77 -14.61
C GLU A 19 6.71 48.05 -14.01
N SER A 20 5.43 48.02 -13.61
CA SER A 20 4.76 49.12 -12.90
C SER A 20 4.81 48.97 -11.39
N ASP A 21 5.39 47.87 -10.87
CA ASP A 21 5.44 47.60 -9.44
C ASP A 21 6.53 48.46 -8.78
N THR A 22 6.11 49.55 -8.14
CA THR A 22 7.01 50.51 -7.46
C THR A 22 7.74 49.92 -6.26
N THR A 23 7.39 48.70 -5.83
CA THR A 23 8.09 47.97 -4.77
C THR A 23 9.31 47.20 -5.28
N LEU A 24 9.44 47.01 -6.59
CA LEU A 24 10.59 46.38 -7.23
C LEU A 24 11.60 47.45 -7.67
N ASP A 25 12.89 47.15 -7.52
CA ASP A 25 13.93 48.03 -8.06
C ASP A 25 14.05 47.90 -9.59
N LYS A 26 14.67 48.91 -10.20
CA LYS A 26 14.81 49.01 -11.66
C LYS A 26 15.62 47.88 -12.27
N GLU A 27 16.69 47.44 -11.60
CA GLU A 27 17.52 46.33 -12.06
C GLU A 27 16.66 45.03 -12.12
N LEU A 28 15.61 44.92 -11.29
CA LEU A 28 14.89 43.64 -11.09
C LEU A 28 13.87 43.50 -12.16
N ILE A 29 13.22 44.62 -12.44
CA ILE A 29 12.41 44.83 -13.61
C ILE A 29 13.24 44.50 -14.87
N GLU A 30 14.46 45.02 -15.01
CA GLU A 30 15.33 44.73 -16.16
C GLU A 30 15.65 43.23 -16.30
N GLU A 31 16.00 42.55 -15.20
CA GLU A 31 16.27 41.10 -15.22
C GLU A 31 15.01 40.26 -15.48
N LEU A 32 13.87 40.61 -14.90
CA LEU A 32 12.58 39.96 -15.16
C LEU A 32 12.14 40.15 -16.62
N VAL A 33 12.38 41.33 -17.21
CA VAL A 33 12.14 41.60 -18.63
C VAL A 33 13.03 40.69 -19.49
N LYS A 34 14.33 40.55 -19.18
CA LYS A 34 15.22 39.64 -19.91
C LYS A 34 14.74 38.19 -19.84
N ILE A 35 14.36 37.71 -18.66
CA ILE A 35 13.86 36.34 -18.46
C ILE A 35 12.55 36.12 -19.24
N ARG A 36 11.62 37.07 -19.19
CA ARG A 36 10.37 37.03 -19.96
C ARG A 36 10.64 37.00 -21.46
N SER A 37 11.56 37.83 -21.95
CA SER A 37 11.91 37.87 -23.37
C SER A 37 12.57 36.57 -23.85
N ALA A 38 13.38 35.93 -23.00
CA ALA A 38 14.01 34.64 -23.32
C ALA A 38 13.01 33.47 -23.32
N ASN A 39 12.02 33.48 -22.42
CA ASN A 39 11.03 32.41 -22.27
C ASN A 39 9.61 32.96 -22.04
N PRO A 40 8.99 33.60 -23.06
CA PRO A 40 7.70 34.27 -22.90
C PRO A 40 6.56 33.32 -22.55
N GLU A 41 6.61 32.09 -23.09
CA GLU A 41 5.64 31.04 -22.77
C GLU A 41 5.69 30.66 -21.29
N ARG A 42 6.88 30.36 -20.74
CA ARG A 42 7.04 30.02 -19.32
C ARG A 42 6.54 31.15 -18.43
N PHE A 43 6.92 32.39 -18.76
CA PHE A 43 6.50 33.56 -18.00
C PHE A 43 4.96 33.68 -17.97
N ASN A 44 4.31 33.54 -19.12
CA ASN A 44 2.86 33.57 -19.22
C ASN A 44 2.19 32.44 -18.41
N MET A 45 2.78 31.25 -18.38
CA MET A 45 2.28 30.13 -17.56
C MET A 45 2.38 30.43 -16.07
N LEU A 46 3.48 31.02 -15.62
CA LEU A 46 3.67 31.41 -14.21
C LEU A 46 2.68 32.49 -13.78
N VAL A 47 2.41 33.48 -14.64
CA VAL A 47 1.42 34.55 -14.41
C VAL A 47 -0.01 34.01 -14.35
N LYS A 48 -0.37 33.13 -15.30
CA LYS A 48 -1.74 32.60 -15.42
C LYS A 48 -2.03 31.41 -14.48
N SER A 49 -1.03 30.92 -13.76
CA SER A 49 -1.20 29.78 -12.86
C SER A 49 -2.21 30.10 -11.76
N LYS A 50 -3.18 29.20 -11.54
CA LYS A 50 -4.15 29.29 -10.43
C LYS A 50 -3.46 29.29 -9.06
N LYS A 51 -2.27 28.69 -8.96
CA LYS A 51 -1.45 28.66 -7.75
C LYS A 51 -0.20 29.50 -7.98
N ALA A 52 0.04 30.47 -7.11
CA ALA A 52 1.25 31.28 -7.17
C ALA A 52 2.49 30.39 -7.03
N VAL A 53 3.36 30.40 -8.05
CA VAL A 53 4.65 29.73 -8.02
C VAL A 53 5.69 30.71 -7.46
N GLY A 54 6.22 30.39 -6.28
CA GLY A 54 7.22 31.23 -5.60
C GLY A 54 8.64 30.77 -5.91
N PHE A 55 9.55 31.74 -6.05
CA PHE A 55 10.98 31.53 -6.28
C PHE A 55 11.79 32.13 -5.13
N SER A 56 12.86 31.46 -4.69
CA SER A 56 13.67 31.97 -3.57
C SER A 56 14.33 33.30 -3.90
N ASP A 57 14.76 33.49 -5.15
CA ASP A 57 15.50 34.63 -5.67
C ASP A 57 15.50 34.61 -7.21
N ILE A 58 16.14 35.61 -7.83
CA ILE A 58 16.20 35.76 -9.29
C ILE A 58 16.99 34.65 -9.98
N ASN A 59 18.00 34.08 -9.32
CA ASN A 59 18.78 32.97 -9.89
C ASN A 59 17.95 31.69 -9.92
N ASN A 60 17.11 31.46 -8.91
CA ASN A 60 16.14 30.37 -8.90
C ASN A 60 15.15 30.50 -10.07
N LEU A 61 14.69 31.71 -10.41
CA LEU A 61 13.85 31.94 -11.58
C LEU A 61 14.59 31.74 -12.91
N LYS A 62 15.84 32.20 -13.03
CA LYS A 62 16.68 31.94 -14.22
C LYS A 62 16.87 30.44 -14.45
N LYS A 63 17.18 29.71 -13.38
CA LYS A 63 17.32 28.24 -13.39
C LYS A 63 16.00 27.55 -13.77
N ASP A 64 14.86 28.06 -13.32
CA ASP A 64 13.54 27.53 -13.72
C ASP A 64 13.28 27.72 -15.22
N ALA A 65 13.61 28.90 -15.76
CA ALA A 65 13.47 29.19 -17.18
C ALA A 65 14.37 28.29 -18.05
N GLU A 66 15.62 28.06 -17.62
CA GLU A 66 16.54 27.11 -18.27
C GLU A 66 15.96 25.69 -18.27
N TYR A 67 15.46 25.23 -17.12
CA TYR A 67 14.86 23.90 -16.98
C TYR A 67 13.61 23.76 -17.84
N PHE A 68 12.79 24.82 -17.92
CA PHE A 68 11.63 24.84 -18.79
C PHE A 68 11.99 24.64 -20.27
N SER A 69 13.05 25.29 -20.76
CA SER A 69 13.48 25.12 -22.15
C SER A 69 13.84 23.65 -22.45
N ILE A 70 14.43 22.93 -21.50
CA ILE A 70 14.70 21.50 -21.62
C ILE A 70 13.39 20.71 -21.72
N PHE A 71 12.45 20.91 -20.79
CA PHE A 71 11.14 20.23 -20.85
C PHE A 71 10.40 20.50 -22.16
N LYS A 72 10.44 21.75 -22.63
CA LYS A 72 9.80 22.16 -23.88
C LYS A 72 10.38 21.42 -25.09
N SER A 73 11.68 21.13 -25.10
CA SER A 73 12.31 20.35 -26.18
C SER A 73 11.79 18.91 -26.30
N TYR A 74 11.17 18.36 -25.25
CA TYR A 74 10.55 17.02 -25.25
C TYR A 74 9.04 17.04 -25.45
N GLU A 75 8.43 18.21 -25.63
CA GLU A 75 6.97 18.36 -25.72
C GLU A 75 6.37 17.53 -26.85
N VAL A 76 7.05 17.44 -28.00
CA VAL A 76 6.60 16.61 -29.14
C VAL A 76 6.58 15.13 -28.77
N ASN A 77 7.59 14.66 -28.03
CA ASN A 77 7.73 13.25 -27.66
C ASN A 77 6.81 12.85 -26.51
N LEU A 78 6.57 13.76 -25.57
CA LEU A 78 5.77 13.52 -24.36
C LEU A 78 4.40 14.21 -24.42
N LYS A 79 3.94 14.51 -25.64
CA LYS A 79 2.66 15.15 -25.88
C LYS A 79 1.55 14.30 -25.24
N ASN A 80 0.63 14.97 -24.56
CA ASN A 80 -0.50 14.37 -23.83
C ASN A 80 -0.14 13.56 -22.59
N THR A 81 1.13 13.53 -22.16
CA THR A 81 1.46 12.96 -20.85
C THR A 81 1.01 13.90 -19.74
N THR A 82 0.38 13.37 -18.70
CA THR A 82 0.07 14.13 -17.49
C THR A 82 1.33 14.50 -16.73
N TYR A 83 2.41 13.72 -16.87
CA TYR A 83 3.72 14.02 -16.29
C TYR A 83 4.26 15.38 -16.74
N LEU A 84 4.35 15.62 -18.06
CA LEU A 84 4.87 16.89 -18.58
C LEU A 84 4.00 18.07 -18.12
N ASN A 85 2.68 17.91 -18.20
CA ASN A 85 1.72 18.91 -17.73
C ASN A 85 1.87 19.22 -16.23
N LYS A 86 2.10 18.20 -15.39
CA LYS A 86 2.38 18.39 -13.96
C LYS A 86 3.66 19.19 -13.75
N GLN A 87 4.76 18.87 -14.45
CA GLN A 87 6.05 19.56 -14.30
C GLN A 87 5.92 21.06 -14.63
N PHE A 88 5.15 21.39 -15.67
CA PHE A 88 4.85 22.76 -16.05
C PHE A 88 4.11 23.58 -14.98
N CYS A 89 3.46 22.96 -14.01
CA CYS A 89 2.82 23.64 -12.89
C CYS A 89 3.73 23.83 -11.65
N LEU A 90 4.98 23.36 -11.68
CA LEU A 90 5.92 23.41 -10.55
C LEU A 90 6.89 24.59 -10.67
N ASN A 91 7.55 24.95 -9.56
CA ASN A 91 8.86 25.61 -9.60
C ASN A 91 9.89 24.52 -9.96
N LEU A 92 10.37 24.51 -11.20
CA LEU A 92 11.29 23.50 -11.72
C LEU A 92 12.65 23.57 -11.03
N ALA A 93 13.14 24.77 -10.73
CA ALA A 93 14.41 24.95 -10.03
C ALA A 93 14.40 24.40 -8.60
N LYS A 94 13.22 24.33 -7.96
CA LYS A 94 13.02 23.67 -6.67
C LYS A 94 12.74 22.17 -6.82
N ALA A 95 11.98 21.77 -7.84
CA ALA A 95 11.62 20.37 -8.07
C ALA A 95 12.80 19.51 -8.52
N TRP A 96 13.79 20.12 -9.17
CA TRP A 96 14.92 19.42 -9.80
C TRP A 96 16.26 19.90 -9.27
N THR A 97 17.12 18.91 -8.97
CA THR A 97 18.48 19.11 -8.47
C THR A 97 19.43 19.49 -9.59
N THR A 98 19.44 18.72 -10.68
CA THR A 98 20.37 18.87 -11.80
C THR A 98 19.71 18.70 -13.17
N ILE A 99 20.35 19.25 -14.22
CA ILE A 99 19.95 19.05 -15.62
C ILE A 99 20.06 17.58 -16.02
N LYS A 100 21.09 16.89 -15.54
CA LYS A 100 21.30 15.46 -15.79
C LYS A 100 20.09 14.64 -15.34
N ASP A 101 19.53 14.95 -14.17
CA ASP A 101 18.36 14.25 -13.64
C ASP A 101 17.13 14.49 -14.53
N ILE A 102 16.90 15.74 -14.97
CA ILE A 102 15.80 16.10 -15.88
C ILE A 102 15.91 15.31 -17.19
N LEU A 103 17.08 15.38 -17.84
CA LEU A 103 17.32 14.69 -19.12
C LEU A 103 17.14 13.17 -18.96
N THR A 104 17.64 12.60 -17.86
CA THR A 104 17.46 11.18 -17.57
C THR A 104 15.98 10.81 -17.48
N GLN A 105 15.17 11.57 -16.74
CA GLN A 105 13.73 11.28 -16.61
C GLN A 105 12.97 11.47 -17.93
N LEU A 106 13.35 12.46 -18.73
CA LEU A 106 12.70 12.76 -20.01
C LEU A 106 13.05 11.74 -21.10
N GLU A 107 14.33 11.36 -21.24
CA GLU A 107 14.74 10.35 -22.22
C GLU A 107 14.16 8.97 -21.90
N ILE A 108 14.14 8.55 -20.62
CA ILE A 108 13.51 7.28 -20.23
C ILE A 108 12.04 7.25 -20.68
N ARG A 109 11.28 8.32 -20.42
CA ARG A 109 9.86 8.41 -20.78
C ARG A 109 9.65 8.45 -22.30
N LYS A 110 10.50 9.18 -23.03
CA LYS A 110 10.47 9.25 -24.49
C LYS A 110 10.72 7.87 -25.10
N ILE A 111 11.76 7.17 -24.65
CA ILE A 111 12.09 5.82 -25.12
C ILE A 111 10.98 4.84 -24.76
N ALA A 112 10.43 4.91 -23.54
CA ALA A 112 9.33 4.04 -23.12
C ALA A 112 8.09 4.19 -24.02
N LEU A 113 7.77 5.42 -24.44
CA LEU A 113 6.66 5.67 -25.36
C LEU A 113 6.95 5.26 -26.81
N SER A 114 8.21 5.29 -27.26
CA SER A 114 8.56 4.86 -28.62
C SER A 114 8.53 3.34 -28.81
N TYR A 115 8.67 2.57 -27.72
CA TYR A 115 8.65 1.11 -27.72
C TYR A 115 7.49 0.55 -26.91
N ILE A 116 6.31 1.16 -27.04
CA ILE A 116 5.14 0.72 -26.30
C ILE A 116 4.74 -0.71 -26.71
N SER A 117 4.50 -1.55 -25.71
CA SER A 117 4.14 -2.96 -25.94
C SER A 117 2.79 -3.09 -26.64
N GLN A 118 2.62 -4.17 -27.39
CA GLN A 118 1.33 -4.61 -27.93
C GLN A 118 0.51 -5.39 -26.90
N ASP A 119 1.16 -5.93 -25.85
CA ASP A 119 0.48 -6.54 -24.71
C ASP A 119 -0.31 -5.46 -23.93
N PRO A 120 -1.65 -5.55 -23.81
CA PRO A 120 -2.45 -4.49 -23.22
C PRO A 120 -2.09 -4.15 -21.77
N LEU A 121 -1.77 -5.15 -20.96
CA LEU A 121 -1.38 -4.98 -19.56
C LEU A 121 -0.01 -4.29 -19.45
N GLN A 122 0.99 -4.76 -20.19
CA GLN A 122 2.30 -4.13 -20.21
C GLN A 122 2.23 -2.70 -20.75
N ARG A 123 1.39 -2.45 -21.75
CA ARG A 123 1.10 -1.11 -22.27
C ARG A 123 0.50 -0.21 -21.20
N GLU A 124 -0.49 -0.67 -20.44
CA GLU A 124 -1.08 0.07 -19.32
C GLU A 124 -0.01 0.42 -18.27
N ILE A 125 0.81 -0.56 -17.87
CA ILE A 125 1.91 -0.37 -16.93
C ILE A 125 2.88 0.73 -17.42
N ILE A 126 3.32 0.65 -18.68
CA ILE A 126 4.23 1.64 -19.27
C ILE A 126 3.61 3.04 -19.26
N ILE A 127 2.35 3.17 -19.71
CA ILE A 127 1.65 4.46 -19.75
C ILE A 127 1.51 5.05 -18.35
N LYS A 128 1.12 4.23 -17.37
CA LYS A 128 0.97 4.66 -15.98
C LYS A 128 2.31 5.10 -15.37
N LEU A 129 3.39 4.34 -15.59
CA LEU A 129 4.73 4.70 -15.12
C LEU A 129 5.25 6.00 -15.76
N VAL A 130 5.07 6.17 -17.07
CA VAL A 130 5.46 7.39 -17.79
C VAL A 130 4.75 8.62 -17.22
N ASN A 131 3.49 8.47 -16.86
CA ASN A 131 2.64 9.55 -16.31
C ASN A 131 2.80 9.74 -14.79
N SER A 132 3.48 8.83 -14.11
CA SER A 132 3.71 8.89 -12.66
C SER A 132 4.83 9.88 -12.31
N ASP A 133 4.80 10.32 -11.05
CA ASP A 133 5.87 11.14 -10.46
C ASP A 133 7.08 10.31 -10.00
N ARG A 134 7.10 9.00 -10.30
CA ARG A 134 8.23 8.11 -10.00
C ARG A 134 9.47 8.54 -10.79
N ARG A 135 10.61 8.51 -10.12
CA ARG A 135 11.93 8.78 -10.72
C ARG A 135 12.65 7.46 -10.95
N PHE A 136 13.31 7.35 -12.09
CA PHE A 136 14.05 6.16 -12.50
C PHE A 136 15.54 6.47 -12.61
N LYS A 137 16.42 5.62 -12.10
CA LYS A 137 17.88 5.84 -12.17
C LYS A 137 18.43 5.66 -13.58
N SER A 138 17.83 4.75 -14.34
CA SER A 138 18.22 4.37 -15.69
C SER A 138 17.03 3.78 -16.45
N LEU A 139 17.16 3.66 -17.78
CA LEU A 139 16.19 2.92 -18.59
C LEU A 139 16.07 1.45 -18.12
N GLU A 140 17.18 0.85 -17.67
CA GLU A 140 17.17 -0.49 -17.10
C GLU A 140 16.32 -0.58 -15.82
N SER A 141 16.43 0.40 -14.91
CA SER A 141 15.58 0.45 -13.71
C SER A 141 14.09 0.58 -14.03
N PHE A 142 13.76 1.34 -15.08
CA PHE A 142 12.39 1.43 -15.60
C PHE A 142 11.91 0.07 -16.14
N ASN A 143 12.75 -0.60 -16.93
CA ASN A 143 12.42 -1.91 -17.50
C ASN A 143 12.25 -2.99 -16.42
N TYR A 144 13.07 -3.01 -15.36
CA TYR A 144 12.85 -3.91 -14.23
C TYR A 144 11.53 -3.63 -13.51
N GLU A 145 11.14 -2.35 -13.34
CA GLU A 145 9.84 -2.03 -12.74
C GLU A 145 8.67 -2.51 -13.62
N VAL A 146 8.76 -2.34 -14.95
CA VAL A 146 7.78 -2.88 -15.90
C VAL A 146 7.70 -4.41 -15.80
N ALA A 147 8.85 -5.10 -15.82
CA ALA A 147 8.92 -6.56 -15.74
C ALA A 147 8.35 -7.08 -14.42
N PHE A 148 8.70 -6.45 -13.31
CA PHE A 148 8.20 -6.78 -11.97
C PHE A 148 6.68 -6.69 -11.90
N ARG A 149 6.11 -5.57 -12.33
CA ARG A 149 4.67 -5.33 -12.31
C ARG A 149 3.93 -6.35 -13.17
N LEU A 150 4.44 -6.61 -14.37
CA LEU A 150 3.88 -7.60 -15.28
C LEU A 150 3.90 -9.01 -14.67
N ASN A 151 5.03 -9.41 -14.08
CA ASN A 151 5.18 -10.71 -13.43
C ASN A 151 4.26 -10.84 -12.21
N ALA A 152 4.15 -9.80 -11.38
CA ALA A 152 3.28 -9.78 -10.21
C ALA A 152 1.80 -10.00 -10.60
N VAL A 153 1.31 -9.25 -11.60
CA VAL A 153 -0.08 -9.39 -12.09
C VAL A 153 -0.30 -10.77 -12.72
N LYS A 154 0.65 -11.28 -13.51
CA LYS A 154 0.54 -12.62 -14.11
C LYS A 154 0.50 -13.73 -13.06
N LEU A 155 1.30 -13.61 -12.00
CA LEU A 155 1.29 -14.55 -10.88
C LEU A 155 -0.04 -14.47 -10.14
N MET A 156 -0.48 -13.28 -9.71
CA MET A 156 -1.76 -13.13 -9.02
C MET A 156 -2.95 -13.56 -9.87
N ASN A 157 -2.87 -13.49 -11.21
CA ASN A 157 -3.97 -13.94 -12.06
C ASN A 157 -3.98 -15.45 -12.34
N ASN A 158 -3.09 -16.23 -11.71
CA ASN A 158 -3.06 -17.68 -11.91
C ASN A 158 -4.15 -18.35 -11.06
N GLU A 159 -5.10 -19.01 -11.73
CA GLU A 159 -6.26 -19.66 -11.10
C GLU A 159 -5.91 -20.65 -9.98
N LYS A 160 -4.69 -21.21 -9.96
CA LYS A 160 -4.26 -22.11 -8.88
C LYS A 160 -4.23 -21.46 -7.51
N PHE A 161 -4.17 -20.12 -7.44
CA PHE A 161 -4.22 -19.35 -6.20
C PHE A 161 -5.64 -18.98 -5.76
N HIS A 162 -6.66 -19.41 -6.50
CA HIS A 162 -8.06 -19.05 -6.24
C HIS A 162 -9.00 -20.27 -6.23
N SER A 163 -8.44 -21.47 -6.41
CA SER A 163 -9.19 -22.72 -6.33
C SER A 163 -9.19 -23.27 -4.91
N LEU A 164 -10.37 -23.65 -4.42
CA LEU A 164 -10.55 -24.24 -3.08
C LEU A 164 -9.85 -25.60 -2.92
N ASP A 165 -9.80 -26.40 -3.99
CA ASP A 165 -9.21 -27.75 -3.98
C ASP A 165 -7.73 -27.77 -4.38
N GLY A 166 -7.11 -26.59 -4.45
CA GLY A 166 -5.72 -26.42 -4.89
C GLY A 166 -4.68 -26.71 -3.82
N ASN A 167 -3.41 -26.77 -4.25
CA ASN A 167 -2.26 -26.82 -3.34
C ASN A 167 -2.01 -25.51 -2.57
N TYR A 168 -2.75 -24.44 -2.88
CA TYR A 168 -2.67 -23.15 -2.20
C TYR A 168 -3.98 -22.88 -1.49
N GLN A 169 -3.95 -22.80 -0.16
CA GLN A 169 -5.16 -22.66 0.65
C GLN A 169 -5.00 -21.57 1.72
N TYR A 170 -6.12 -20.99 2.12
CA TYR A 170 -6.20 -20.25 3.37
C TYR A 170 -6.20 -21.23 4.55
N PRO A 171 -5.69 -20.81 5.73
CA PRO A 171 -5.96 -21.54 6.95
C PRO A 171 -7.47 -21.53 7.23
N THR A 172 -7.95 -22.54 7.95
CA THR A 172 -9.37 -22.68 8.33
C THR A 172 -9.50 -22.77 9.85
N ALA A 173 -10.72 -22.63 10.39
CA ALA A 173 -11.00 -22.82 11.81
C ALA A 173 -10.48 -24.15 12.36
N GLU A 174 -10.72 -25.22 11.60
CA GLU A 174 -10.38 -26.58 11.96
C GLU A 174 -8.88 -26.86 11.78
N ALA A 175 -8.23 -26.15 10.85
CA ALA A 175 -6.82 -26.27 10.50
C ALA A 175 -6.12 -24.91 10.54
N ASN A 176 -6.02 -24.32 11.74
CA ASN A 176 -5.36 -23.04 11.98
C ASN A 176 -3.83 -23.18 12.05
N TYR A 177 -3.23 -23.65 10.94
CA TYR A 177 -1.79 -23.74 10.80
C TYR A 177 -1.34 -23.13 9.48
N LEU A 178 -0.17 -22.48 9.50
CA LEU A 178 0.48 -21.96 8.30
C LEU A 178 1.56 -22.94 7.84
N GLN A 179 1.70 -23.14 6.54
CA GLN A 179 2.58 -24.16 5.98
C GLN A 179 3.30 -23.69 4.72
N LEU A 180 4.61 -23.83 4.74
CA LEU A 180 5.50 -23.76 3.58
C LEU A 180 6.27 -25.06 3.42
N ASN A 181 6.97 -25.23 2.29
CA ASN A 181 7.82 -26.39 2.07
C ASN A 181 8.96 -26.45 3.10
N LYS A 182 8.86 -27.42 4.02
CA LYS A 182 9.80 -27.61 5.13
C LYS A 182 11.23 -27.91 4.69
N ASN A 183 11.50 -28.22 3.42
CA ASN A 183 12.89 -28.40 2.95
C ASN A 183 13.61 -27.04 2.79
N TYR A 184 12.85 -25.96 2.61
CA TYR A 184 13.37 -24.63 2.31
C TYR A 184 13.11 -23.62 3.42
N TRP A 185 12.01 -23.80 4.16
CA TRP A 185 11.51 -22.86 5.15
C TRP A 185 11.53 -23.46 6.56
N ILE A 186 11.78 -22.61 7.54
CA ILE A 186 11.61 -22.91 8.97
C ILE A 186 10.71 -21.84 9.58
N GLN A 187 9.67 -22.27 10.29
CA GLN A 187 8.84 -21.38 11.09
C GLN A 187 9.57 -21.08 12.40
N GLU A 188 9.59 -19.81 12.82
CA GLU A 188 10.22 -19.43 14.08
C GLU A 188 9.44 -19.97 15.28
N ASN A 189 10.16 -20.54 16.25
CA ASN A 189 9.56 -21.08 17.47
C ASN A 189 8.76 -19.97 18.19
N ASN A 190 7.55 -20.30 18.64
CA ASN A 190 6.63 -19.39 19.34
C ASN A 190 6.14 -18.17 18.52
N LYS A 191 6.32 -18.16 17.20
CA LYS A 191 5.79 -17.13 16.28
C LYS A 191 5.12 -17.78 15.08
N LEU A 192 3.88 -18.22 15.27
CA LEU A 192 3.06 -18.80 14.19
C LEU A 192 2.94 -17.80 13.04
N GLY A 193 3.32 -18.21 11.83
CA GLY A 193 3.24 -17.34 10.65
C GLY A 193 4.49 -16.51 10.33
N LEU A 194 5.58 -16.66 11.08
CA LEU A 194 6.89 -16.11 10.70
C LEU A 194 7.81 -17.21 10.16
N PHE A 195 8.09 -17.18 8.86
CA PHE A 195 8.96 -18.12 8.17
C PHE A 195 10.27 -17.48 7.74
N LYS A 196 11.36 -18.22 7.94
CA LYS A 196 12.72 -17.86 7.51
C LYS A 196 13.26 -18.92 6.56
N VAL A 197 14.12 -18.50 5.64
CA VAL A 197 14.87 -19.43 4.78
C VAL A 197 15.81 -20.28 5.65
N LYS A 198 15.85 -21.59 5.39
CA LYS A 198 16.75 -22.52 6.09
C LYS A 198 18.21 -22.21 5.79
N THR A 199 19.07 -22.47 6.77
CA THR A 199 20.52 -22.33 6.60
C THR A 199 21.02 -23.17 5.43
N GLY A 200 21.78 -22.55 4.53
CA GLY A 200 22.34 -23.19 3.34
C GLY A 200 21.43 -23.21 2.11
N VAL A 201 20.16 -22.81 2.24
CA VAL A 201 19.23 -22.68 1.11
C VAL A 201 19.35 -21.30 0.48
N LEU A 202 19.37 -21.23 -0.86
CA LEU A 202 19.38 -19.95 -1.56
C LEU A 202 17.99 -19.29 -1.50
N PRO A 203 17.88 -17.98 -1.23
CA PRO A 203 16.61 -17.25 -1.23
C PRO A 203 15.76 -17.50 -2.50
N SER A 204 16.38 -17.56 -3.67
CA SER A 204 15.71 -17.85 -4.94
C SER A 204 15.08 -19.25 -4.98
N GLU A 205 15.77 -20.24 -4.42
CA GLU A 205 15.26 -21.62 -4.36
C GLU A 205 14.10 -21.73 -3.37
N ALA A 206 14.22 -21.06 -2.22
CA ALA A 206 13.16 -21.02 -1.22
C ALA A 206 11.89 -20.35 -1.76
N ILE A 207 12.00 -19.26 -2.51
CA ILE A 207 10.84 -18.65 -3.17
C ILE A 207 10.28 -19.60 -4.23
N ASN A 208 11.11 -20.15 -5.11
CA ASN A 208 10.63 -21.08 -6.14
C ASN A 208 9.91 -22.30 -5.56
N SER A 209 10.31 -22.80 -4.38
CA SER A 209 9.66 -23.93 -3.73
C SER A 209 8.21 -23.66 -3.29
N ILE A 210 7.80 -22.39 -3.22
CA ILE A 210 6.40 -22.03 -2.93
C ILE A 210 5.56 -22.21 -4.20
N PHE A 211 6.17 -22.06 -5.39
CA PHE A 211 5.47 -22.03 -6.67
C PHE A 211 5.58 -23.33 -7.47
N ASP A 212 6.17 -24.39 -6.90
CA ASP A 212 6.52 -25.65 -7.58
C ASP A 212 5.38 -26.69 -7.69
N ASP A 213 4.21 -26.40 -7.13
CA ASP A 213 3.01 -27.27 -7.12
C ASP A 213 3.21 -28.66 -6.48
N THR A 214 4.36 -28.95 -5.87
CA THR A 214 4.65 -30.25 -5.26
C THR A 214 4.23 -30.36 -3.79
N THR A 215 4.07 -29.20 -3.14
CA THR A 215 3.81 -29.11 -1.71
C THR A 215 2.58 -28.26 -1.46
N LYS A 216 1.72 -28.70 -0.53
CA LYS A 216 0.61 -27.90 -0.03
C LYS A 216 1.16 -26.66 0.71
N ILE A 217 0.72 -25.49 0.30
CA ILE A 217 1.01 -24.17 0.85
C ILE A 217 -0.24 -23.65 1.54
N VAL A 218 -0.13 -23.28 2.80
CA VAL A 218 -1.21 -22.69 3.59
C VAL A 218 -0.72 -21.37 4.14
N LEU A 219 -1.25 -20.26 3.61
CA LEU A 219 -0.83 -18.90 3.95
C LEU A 219 -2.03 -17.98 4.04
N GLU A 220 -1.91 -16.94 4.86
CA GLU A 220 -2.84 -15.82 4.87
C GLU A 220 -2.68 -14.90 3.65
N CYS A 221 -3.68 -14.06 3.41
CA CYS A 221 -3.71 -13.11 2.29
C CYS A 221 -2.46 -12.20 2.27
N HIS A 222 -2.00 -11.72 3.43
CA HIS A 222 -0.81 -10.87 3.55
C HIS A 222 0.47 -11.61 3.14
N SER A 223 0.69 -12.80 3.71
CA SER A 223 1.89 -13.60 3.46
C SER A 223 1.96 -14.07 2.01
N MET A 224 0.82 -14.43 1.41
CA MET A 224 0.77 -14.81 0.01
C MET A 224 1.07 -13.63 -0.92
N MET A 225 0.59 -12.43 -0.61
CA MET A 225 1.00 -11.21 -1.32
C MET A 225 2.52 -11.00 -1.29
N MET A 226 3.16 -11.17 -0.12
CA MET A 226 4.63 -11.10 -0.03
C MET A 226 5.30 -12.14 -0.94
N CYS A 227 4.82 -13.38 -0.94
CA CYS A 227 5.37 -14.45 -1.78
C CYS A 227 5.28 -14.11 -3.27
N ILE A 228 4.12 -13.62 -3.73
CA ILE A 228 3.89 -13.21 -5.11
C ILE A 228 4.83 -12.06 -5.49
N GLN A 229 4.97 -11.04 -4.64
CA GLN A 229 5.86 -9.92 -4.90
C GLN A 229 7.34 -10.34 -4.92
N TYR A 230 7.78 -11.24 -4.03
CA TYR A 230 9.14 -11.79 -4.07
C TYR A 230 9.38 -12.64 -5.31
N LYS A 231 8.42 -13.46 -5.73
CA LYS A 231 8.54 -14.26 -6.94
C LYS A 231 8.59 -13.38 -8.19
N ALA A 232 7.74 -12.33 -8.25
CA ALA A 232 7.78 -11.34 -9.32
C ALA A 232 9.13 -10.61 -9.37
N LEU A 233 9.71 -10.27 -8.21
CA LEU A 233 11.04 -9.68 -8.12
C LEU A 233 12.11 -10.64 -8.63
N LEU A 234 12.12 -11.88 -8.14
CA LEU A 234 13.02 -12.95 -8.58
C LEU A 234 12.98 -13.12 -10.11
N ASP A 235 11.79 -13.20 -10.69
CA ASP A 235 11.60 -13.41 -12.13
C ASP A 235 11.99 -12.18 -12.97
N SER A 236 12.12 -11.00 -12.33
CA SER A 236 12.51 -9.76 -13.00
C SER A 236 14.01 -9.50 -12.97
N ILE A 237 14.67 -9.75 -11.84
CA ILE A 237 16.11 -9.48 -11.68
C ILE A 237 17.00 -10.72 -11.81
N GLY A 238 16.38 -11.91 -11.81
CA GLY A 238 17.07 -13.20 -11.89
C GLY A 238 17.64 -13.68 -10.55
N ALA A 239 17.86 -15.00 -10.44
CA ALA A 239 18.27 -15.66 -9.20
C ALA A 239 19.57 -15.12 -8.60
N LYS A 240 20.58 -14.80 -9.43
CA LYS A 240 21.86 -14.25 -8.95
C LYS A 240 21.66 -12.94 -8.19
N ASN A 241 20.94 -12.00 -8.78
CA ASN A 241 20.70 -10.68 -8.19
C ASN A 241 19.74 -10.76 -7.00
N PHE A 242 18.73 -11.63 -7.09
CA PHE A 242 17.82 -11.90 -5.99
C PHE A 242 18.56 -12.45 -4.76
N ASN A 243 19.43 -13.45 -4.94
CA ASN A 243 20.23 -14.00 -3.83
C ASN A 243 21.17 -12.95 -3.24
N LEU A 244 21.73 -12.05 -4.06
CA LEU A 244 22.55 -10.94 -3.58
C LEU A 244 21.74 -9.93 -2.75
N LEU A 245 20.52 -9.62 -3.17
CA LEU A 245 19.59 -8.71 -2.47
C LEU A 245 19.28 -9.17 -1.03
N PHE A 246 19.23 -10.48 -0.80
CA PHE A 246 18.95 -11.10 0.50
C PHE A 246 20.20 -11.67 1.18
N LYS A 247 21.41 -11.29 0.73
CA LYS A 247 22.66 -11.76 1.34
C LYS A 247 22.90 -11.13 2.71
N SER A 248 22.61 -9.83 2.85
CA SER A 248 22.83 -9.07 4.09
C SER A 248 21.58 -8.92 4.95
N HIS A 249 20.40 -9.23 4.40
CA HIS A 249 19.11 -9.14 5.08
C HIS A 249 18.32 -10.42 4.82
N PRO A 250 17.84 -11.11 5.86
CA PRO A 250 17.15 -12.38 5.69
C PRO A 250 15.87 -12.20 4.88
N LEU A 251 15.62 -13.12 3.95
CA LEU A 251 14.31 -13.26 3.33
C LEU A 251 13.35 -13.87 4.36
N ILE A 252 12.25 -13.17 4.62
CA ILE A 252 11.21 -13.57 5.57
C ILE A 252 9.85 -13.56 4.88
N ILE A 253 8.97 -14.45 5.33
CA ILE A 253 7.53 -14.38 5.04
C ILE A 253 6.85 -14.30 6.39
N ALA A 254 6.03 -13.29 6.60
CA ALA A 254 5.38 -13.05 7.88
C ALA A 254 3.89 -12.74 7.69
N ASP A 255 3.11 -13.05 8.71
CA ASP A 255 1.82 -12.43 8.94
C ASP A 255 1.99 -10.91 9.14
N GLY A 256 0.98 -10.12 8.75
CA GLY A 256 0.99 -8.66 8.88
C GLY A 256 1.18 -8.15 10.32
N SER A 257 0.70 -8.88 11.32
CA SER A 257 0.88 -8.57 12.75
C SER A 257 2.32 -8.81 13.24
N LEU A 258 3.04 -9.73 12.61
CA LEU A 258 4.40 -10.13 12.99
C LEU A 258 5.50 -9.36 12.24
N ILE A 259 5.13 -8.62 11.19
CA ILE A 259 6.09 -7.85 10.39
C ILE A 259 6.66 -6.64 11.13
N GLU A 260 6.07 -6.18 12.25
CA GLU A 260 6.52 -4.96 12.94
C GLU A 260 7.99 -5.06 13.36
N GLY A 261 8.46 -6.25 13.78
CA GLY A 261 9.87 -6.50 14.11
C GLY A 261 10.83 -6.53 12.91
N HIS A 262 10.32 -6.52 11.69
CA HIS A 262 11.07 -6.54 10.42
C HIS A 262 10.57 -5.48 9.43
N LYS A 263 9.90 -4.46 9.95
CA LYS A 263 9.19 -3.47 9.15
C LYS A 263 10.15 -2.65 8.30
N GLN A 264 11.31 -2.32 8.83
CA GLN A 264 12.30 -1.54 8.10
C GLN A 264 12.80 -2.31 6.86
N GLU A 265 13.19 -3.57 7.01
CA GLU A 265 13.66 -4.40 5.90
C GLU A 265 12.56 -4.65 4.88
N MET A 266 11.31 -4.76 5.32
CA MET A 266 10.15 -4.88 4.45
C MET A 266 9.90 -3.60 3.66
N LEU A 267 9.95 -2.42 4.29
CA LEU A 267 9.72 -1.12 3.64
C LEU A 267 10.82 -0.73 2.65
N GLU A 268 12.03 -1.23 2.86
CA GLU A 268 13.14 -1.05 1.90
C GLU A 268 12.94 -1.82 0.59
N ILE A 269 12.19 -2.92 0.61
CA ILE A 269 11.84 -3.69 -0.59
C ILE A 269 10.49 -3.22 -1.13
N PHE A 270 9.47 -3.21 -0.26
CA PHE A 270 8.10 -2.84 -0.55
C PHE A 270 7.78 -1.49 0.08
N SER A 271 8.22 -0.43 -0.60
CA SER A 271 8.02 0.93 -0.11
C SER A 271 6.53 1.26 0.02
N LEU A 272 6.15 1.86 1.15
CA LEU A 272 4.85 2.47 1.36
C LEU A 272 4.79 3.82 0.67
N SER A 273 3.69 4.10 -0.02
CA SER A 273 3.37 5.43 -0.52
C SER A 273 2.04 5.91 0.05
N HIS A 274 2.08 7.05 0.73
CA HIS A 274 0.97 7.53 1.56
C HIS A 274 -0.05 8.44 0.88
N LEU A 275 0.03 8.66 -0.43
CA LEU A 275 -0.72 9.76 -1.06
C LEU A 275 -1.23 9.47 -2.48
N PHE A 276 -1.58 8.21 -2.79
CA PHE A 276 -2.16 7.90 -4.10
C PHE A 276 -3.67 8.04 -4.12
N LYS A 277 -4.16 8.66 -5.19
CA LYS A 277 -5.56 8.52 -5.60
C LYS A 277 -5.70 7.27 -6.46
N LYS A 278 -6.92 6.77 -6.64
CA LYS A 278 -7.18 5.60 -7.51
C LYS A 278 -6.62 5.77 -8.91
N GLU A 279 -6.72 6.99 -9.45
CA GLU A 279 -6.18 7.32 -10.78
C GLU A 279 -4.66 7.09 -10.89
N ASP A 280 -3.93 7.13 -9.76
CA ASP A 280 -2.48 6.93 -9.70
C ASP A 280 -2.07 5.46 -9.57
N TYR A 281 -3.00 4.54 -9.30
CA TYR A 281 -2.67 3.11 -9.20
C TYR A 281 -2.10 2.57 -10.51
N ILE A 282 -1.06 1.75 -10.37
CA ILE A 282 -0.34 1.12 -11.47
C ILE A 282 -0.46 -0.39 -11.29
N PRO A 283 -0.74 -1.18 -12.35
CA PRO A 283 -0.88 -2.62 -12.20
C PRO A 283 0.31 -3.24 -11.46
N GLY A 284 0.03 -4.20 -10.57
CA GLY A 284 1.00 -4.80 -9.65
C GLY A 284 1.13 -4.08 -8.29
N ASP A 285 0.50 -2.92 -8.11
CA ASP A 285 0.41 -2.27 -6.80
C ASP A 285 -0.36 -3.15 -5.81
N TRP A 286 0.17 -3.29 -4.59
CA TRP A 286 -0.45 -3.99 -3.47
C TRP A 286 -1.27 -3.01 -2.63
N LEU A 287 -2.57 -3.28 -2.57
CA LEU A 287 -3.61 -2.52 -1.89
C LEU A 287 -4.21 -3.34 -0.74
N TYR A 288 -5.01 -2.67 0.07
CA TYR A 288 -5.89 -3.30 1.04
C TYR A 288 -7.29 -2.75 0.84
N LEU A 289 -8.26 -3.64 0.61
CA LEU A 289 -9.67 -3.31 0.50
C LEU A 289 -10.32 -3.63 1.85
N SER A 290 -10.72 -2.60 2.58
CA SER A 290 -11.33 -2.73 3.90
C SER A 290 -12.77 -3.23 3.78
N ASN A 291 -13.17 -4.11 4.68
CA ASN A 291 -14.57 -4.53 4.82
C ASN A 291 -15.34 -3.52 5.70
N PHE A 292 -16.61 -3.80 5.99
CA PHE A 292 -17.41 -3.13 7.00
C PHE A 292 -16.65 -3.06 8.32
N GLN A 293 -16.66 -1.91 9.00
CA GLN A 293 -15.83 -1.66 10.17
C GLN A 293 -16.12 -2.64 11.31
N GLU A 294 -17.39 -2.98 11.47
CA GLU A 294 -17.89 -3.95 12.45
C GLU A 294 -17.49 -5.39 12.13
N TYR A 295 -17.04 -5.71 10.90
CA TYR A 295 -16.54 -7.05 10.57
C TYR A 295 -15.31 -7.39 11.42
N SER A 296 -14.56 -6.40 11.91
CA SER A 296 -13.48 -6.63 12.90
C SER A 296 -13.89 -7.44 14.13
N HIS A 297 -15.20 -7.44 14.45
CA HIS A 297 -15.79 -8.19 15.53
C HIS A 297 -16.24 -9.61 15.13
N ALA A 298 -16.07 -10.03 13.87
CA ALA A 298 -16.37 -11.39 13.38
C ALA A 298 -15.61 -12.45 14.16
N SER A 299 -14.35 -12.18 14.46
CA SER A 299 -13.50 -13.03 15.31
C SER A 299 -14.08 -13.31 16.70
N LEU A 300 -15.01 -12.47 17.17
CA LEU A 300 -15.72 -12.69 18.44
C LEU A 300 -16.81 -13.77 18.34
N TYR A 301 -17.26 -14.09 17.13
CA TYR A 301 -18.28 -15.11 16.84
C TYR A 301 -17.69 -16.37 16.21
N ASP A 302 -16.63 -16.21 15.41
CA ASP A 302 -15.78 -17.29 14.90
C ASP A 302 -14.36 -16.77 14.72
N TYR A 303 -13.44 -17.21 15.59
CA TYR A 303 -12.04 -16.74 15.62
C TYR A 303 -11.26 -17.06 14.33
N SER A 304 -11.76 -17.97 13.50
CA SER A 304 -11.18 -18.26 12.18
C SER A 304 -11.51 -17.22 11.12
N LYS A 305 -12.47 -16.33 11.40
CA LYS A 305 -12.94 -15.30 10.48
C LYS A 305 -12.29 -13.95 10.83
N ASP A 306 -11.13 -13.68 10.22
CA ASP A 306 -10.57 -12.33 10.15
C ASP A 306 -10.83 -11.75 8.76
N GLY A 307 -11.99 -11.11 8.60
CA GLY A 307 -12.44 -10.49 7.35
C GLY A 307 -12.47 -8.97 7.43
N ASN A 308 -11.56 -8.38 8.21
CA ASN A 308 -11.34 -6.93 8.26
C ASN A 308 -11.12 -6.29 6.88
N GLY A 309 -10.81 -7.10 5.88
CA GLY A 309 -10.61 -6.70 4.51
C GLY A 309 -9.81 -7.74 3.73
N LEU A 310 -9.34 -7.33 2.56
CA LEU A 310 -8.63 -8.19 1.63
C LEU A 310 -7.35 -7.50 1.14
N HIS A 311 -6.21 -8.13 1.41
CA HIS A 311 -4.96 -7.78 0.72
C HIS A 311 -5.08 -8.13 -0.75
N THR A 312 -4.90 -7.11 -1.60
CA THR A 312 -5.34 -7.17 -3.00
C THR A 312 -4.28 -6.57 -3.91
N MET A 313 -4.18 -7.07 -5.14
CA MET A 313 -3.38 -6.46 -6.19
C MET A 313 -4.26 -5.66 -7.15
N PHE A 314 -3.79 -4.47 -7.55
CA PHE A 314 -4.38 -3.78 -8.69
C PHE A 314 -3.98 -4.49 -9.99
N MET A 315 -4.96 -5.03 -10.71
CA MET A 315 -4.74 -5.89 -11.87
C MET A 315 -4.70 -5.11 -13.20
N GLY A 316 -5.02 -3.81 -13.17
CA GLY A 316 -5.26 -2.98 -14.34
C GLY A 316 -6.73 -2.94 -14.73
N ASN A 317 -7.08 -2.01 -15.62
CA ASN A 317 -8.47 -1.78 -16.06
C ASN A 317 -9.48 -1.68 -14.90
N GLU A 318 -9.11 -1.00 -13.81
CA GLU A 318 -9.97 -0.79 -12.63
C GLU A 318 -10.40 -2.08 -11.91
N LYS A 319 -9.62 -3.16 -12.09
CA LYS A 319 -9.86 -4.45 -11.44
C LYS A 319 -8.83 -4.78 -10.36
N TYR A 320 -9.26 -5.64 -9.47
CA TYR A 320 -8.60 -6.00 -8.22
C TYR A 320 -8.69 -7.51 -8.01
N ARG A 321 -7.63 -8.14 -7.50
CA ARG A 321 -7.64 -9.56 -7.14
C ARG A 321 -6.74 -9.84 -5.95
N GLY A 322 -7.27 -10.52 -4.93
CA GLY A 322 -6.52 -11.04 -3.79
C GLY A 322 -6.40 -12.56 -3.85
N PHE A 323 -5.54 -13.13 -3.00
CA PHE A 323 -5.43 -14.58 -2.87
C PHE A 323 -6.81 -15.17 -2.50
N GLY A 324 -7.23 -16.27 -3.12
CA GLY A 324 -8.55 -16.88 -2.91
C GLY A 324 -9.77 -16.08 -3.38
N SER A 325 -9.59 -14.83 -3.83
CA SER A 325 -10.71 -14.00 -4.31
C SER A 325 -10.87 -14.07 -5.84
N PRO A 326 -12.08 -13.83 -6.37
CA PRO A 326 -12.26 -13.62 -7.79
C PRO A 326 -11.61 -12.29 -8.24
N LEU A 327 -11.48 -12.14 -9.55
CA LEU A 327 -11.12 -10.87 -10.19
C LEU A 327 -12.34 -9.95 -10.19
N MET A 328 -12.24 -8.79 -9.52
CA MET A 328 -13.39 -7.92 -9.27
C MET A 328 -13.09 -6.47 -9.66
N THR A 329 -14.09 -5.79 -10.20
CA THR A 329 -14.19 -4.33 -10.16
C THR A 329 -14.46 -3.86 -8.73
N GLU A 330 -14.40 -2.55 -8.50
CA GLU A 330 -14.78 -1.98 -7.21
C GLU A 330 -16.21 -2.38 -6.80
N LYS A 331 -17.17 -2.26 -7.73
CA LYS A 331 -18.57 -2.56 -7.42
C LYS A 331 -18.77 -4.05 -7.10
N GLU A 332 -18.10 -4.94 -7.83
CA GLU A 332 -18.14 -6.38 -7.54
C GLU A 332 -17.50 -6.70 -6.19
N ALA A 333 -16.42 -6.00 -5.80
CA ALA A 333 -15.81 -6.17 -4.47
C ALA A 333 -16.73 -5.71 -3.32
N GLU A 334 -17.49 -4.62 -3.51
CA GLU A 334 -18.51 -4.18 -2.54
C GLU A 334 -19.56 -5.28 -2.30
N PHE A 335 -20.10 -5.86 -3.38
CA PHE A 335 -21.07 -6.95 -3.28
C PHE A 335 -20.47 -8.21 -2.69
N HIS A 336 -19.23 -8.54 -3.04
CA HIS A 336 -18.53 -9.67 -2.47
C HIS A 336 -18.36 -9.54 -0.95
N PHE A 337 -18.01 -8.35 -0.45
CA PHE A 337 -17.94 -8.08 0.99
C PHE A 337 -19.30 -8.12 1.68
N LEU A 338 -20.36 -7.69 1.00
CA LEU A 338 -21.73 -7.82 1.49
C LEU A 338 -22.15 -9.30 1.62
N GLU A 339 -21.87 -10.12 0.61
CA GLU A 339 -22.14 -11.56 0.62
C GLU A 339 -21.36 -12.25 1.74
N ILE A 340 -20.03 -12.05 1.80
CA ILE A 340 -19.19 -12.63 2.86
C ILE A 340 -19.66 -12.19 4.24
N TYR A 341 -19.97 -10.91 4.46
CA TYR A 341 -20.49 -10.43 5.73
C TYR A 341 -21.76 -11.19 6.12
N ASN A 342 -22.72 -11.30 5.21
CA ASN A 342 -24.00 -11.94 5.50
C ASN A 342 -23.86 -13.45 5.71
N ASP A 343 -23.04 -14.11 4.91
CA ASP A 343 -22.76 -15.54 5.07
C ASP A 343 -22.06 -15.81 6.40
N ASP A 344 -21.13 -14.94 6.79
CA ASP A 344 -20.31 -15.18 7.98
C ASP A 344 -21.01 -14.86 9.28
N PHE A 345 -21.82 -13.80 9.31
CA PHE A 345 -22.50 -13.35 10.51
C PHE A 345 -23.95 -13.80 10.60
N CYS A 346 -24.60 -14.03 9.48
CA CYS A 346 -26.05 -14.07 9.41
C CYS A 346 -26.61 -15.32 8.73
N ALA A 347 -25.76 -16.26 8.30
CA ALA A 347 -26.24 -17.58 7.87
C ALA A 347 -26.97 -18.30 9.02
N PHE A 348 -26.56 -18.09 10.29
CA PHE A 348 -27.23 -18.65 11.48
C PHE A 348 -27.01 -17.80 12.74
N PRO A 349 -27.60 -16.59 12.89
CA PRO A 349 -27.54 -15.90 14.17
C PRO A 349 -28.35 -16.74 15.18
N ILE A 350 -27.66 -17.43 16.09
CA ILE A 350 -28.35 -18.10 17.20
C ILE A 350 -28.79 -16.98 18.15
N GLU A 351 -30.04 -16.54 18.00
CA GLU A 351 -30.70 -15.77 19.03
C GLU A 351 -30.73 -16.65 20.28
N LEU A 352 -30.00 -16.24 21.32
CA LEU A 352 -29.96 -17.01 22.56
C LEU A 352 -31.27 -16.80 23.31
N THR A 353 -31.95 -17.89 23.62
CA THR A 353 -33.16 -17.98 24.43
C THR A 353 -32.89 -18.93 25.59
N ILE A 354 -33.70 -18.87 26.66
CA ILE A 354 -33.59 -19.84 27.77
C ILE A 354 -33.65 -21.30 27.28
N GLU A 355 -34.34 -21.56 26.17
CA GLU A 355 -34.57 -22.90 25.62
C GLU A 355 -33.35 -23.46 24.88
N ASN A 356 -32.40 -22.62 24.45
CA ASN A 356 -31.25 -23.03 23.63
C ASN A 356 -29.88 -22.70 24.24
N ILE A 357 -29.85 -22.14 25.45
CA ILE A 357 -28.62 -21.92 26.23
C ILE A 357 -28.36 -23.07 27.20
N ASP A 358 -27.08 -23.36 27.41
CA ASP A 358 -26.67 -24.23 28.51
C ASP A 358 -26.68 -23.44 29.83
N MET A 359 -27.80 -23.51 30.55
CA MET A 359 -27.96 -22.87 31.86
C MET A 359 -26.92 -23.32 32.89
N SER A 360 -26.22 -24.45 32.69
CA SER A 360 -25.14 -24.88 33.60
C SER A 360 -23.87 -24.05 33.47
N THR A 361 -23.75 -23.27 32.38
CA THR A 361 -22.64 -22.34 32.13
C THR A 361 -22.95 -20.90 32.53
N MET A 362 -24.16 -20.65 33.07
CA MET A 362 -24.69 -19.34 33.40
C MET A 362 -25.17 -19.31 34.84
N GLY A 363 -25.30 -18.12 35.41
CA GLY A 363 -25.85 -17.93 36.75
C GLY A 363 -24.85 -17.52 37.81
N LEU A 364 -25.25 -17.67 39.06
CA LEU A 364 -24.49 -17.25 40.24
C LEU A 364 -23.16 -18.02 40.36
N ASP A 365 -22.11 -17.27 40.69
CA ASP A 365 -20.79 -17.80 41.01
C ASP A 365 -20.70 -18.53 42.38
N SER A 366 -21.82 -18.61 43.10
CA SER A 366 -21.89 -19.05 44.48
C SER A 366 -23.25 -19.65 44.84
N CYS A 367 -23.29 -20.50 45.88
CA CYS A 367 -24.54 -21.09 46.36
C CYS A 367 -25.43 -20.03 47.02
N GLU A 368 -26.66 -19.88 46.53
CA GLU A 368 -27.62 -18.88 47.02
C GLU A 368 -27.91 -19.01 48.52
N GLU A 369 -27.99 -20.26 49.02
CA GLU A 369 -28.22 -20.59 50.44
C GLU A 369 -27.16 -20.01 51.39
N GLU A 370 -25.98 -19.65 50.87
CA GLU A 370 -24.86 -19.10 51.63
C GLU A 370 -24.76 -17.56 51.53
N LEU A 371 -25.66 -16.92 50.79
CA LEU A 371 -25.62 -15.47 50.56
C LEU A 371 -26.27 -14.68 51.70
N GLN A 372 -25.55 -13.66 52.18
CA GLN A 372 -26.08 -12.68 53.14
C GLN A 372 -26.51 -11.42 52.40
N LYS A 373 -27.60 -10.80 52.86
CA LYS A 373 -28.08 -9.52 52.30
C LYS A 373 -26.98 -8.46 52.32
N GLY A 374 -26.83 -7.74 51.21
CA GLY A 374 -25.79 -6.74 50.99
C GLY A 374 -24.49 -7.29 50.41
N LYS A 375 -24.36 -8.61 50.25
CA LYS A 375 -23.18 -9.24 49.63
C LYS A 375 -23.16 -8.97 48.12
N LYS A 376 -21.98 -8.65 47.60
CA LYS A 376 -21.73 -8.59 46.15
C LYS A 376 -21.59 -10.00 45.60
N VAL A 377 -22.21 -10.24 44.46
CA VAL A 377 -22.18 -11.52 43.72
C VAL A 377 -21.94 -11.25 42.25
N ILE A 378 -21.38 -12.23 41.55
CA ILE A 378 -21.26 -12.21 40.09
C ILE A 378 -22.32 -13.14 39.52
N ILE A 379 -23.10 -12.62 38.57
CA ILE A 379 -24.02 -13.41 37.77
C ILE A 379 -23.44 -13.48 36.36
N TYR A 380 -23.08 -14.68 35.94
CA TYR A 380 -22.56 -14.95 34.61
C TYR A 380 -23.71 -15.01 33.59
N GLY A 381 -23.56 -14.25 32.52
CA GLY A 381 -24.32 -14.44 31.30
C GLY A 381 -23.68 -15.56 30.46
N HIS A 382 -23.94 -15.53 29.15
CA HIS A 382 -23.44 -16.57 28.26
C HIS A 382 -21.91 -16.49 28.13
N ILE A 383 -21.20 -17.61 28.34
CA ILE A 383 -19.73 -17.67 28.30
C ILE A 383 -19.15 -17.23 26.95
N ASN A 384 -19.89 -17.42 25.86
CA ASN A 384 -19.49 -16.96 24.52
C ASN A 384 -19.97 -15.53 24.22
N CYS A 385 -20.31 -14.70 25.22
CA CYS A 385 -20.61 -13.30 24.95
C CYS A 385 -19.37 -12.60 24.37
N PRO A 386 -19.47 -12.00 23.16
CA PRO A 386 -18.33 -11.46 22.42
C PRO A 386 -17.74 -10.21 23.08
N ILE A 387 -18.55 -9.50 23.86
CA ILE A 387 -18.13 -8.32 24.60
C ILE A 387 -17.91 -8.75 26.04
N GLN A 388 -16.64 -8.78 26.47
CA GLN A 388 -16.23 -9.17 27.82
C GLN A 388 -17.01 -8.42 28.91
N GLU A 389 -17.32 -7.15 28.66
CA GLU A 389 -18.13 -6.34 29.57
C GLU A 389 -19.52 -6.97 29.85
N TRP A 390 -20.12 -7.72 28.93
CA TRP A 390 -21.46 -8.30 29.09
C TRP A 390 -21.45 -9.81 29.39
N GLN A 391 -20.26 -10.42 29.57
CA GLN A 391 -20.13 -11.83 29.99
C GLN A 391 -20.64 -12.07 31.42
N TYR A 392 -20.61 -11.04 32.27
CA TYR A 392 -21.11 -11.11 33.63
C TYR A 392 -21.52 -9.72 34.14
N VAL A 393 -22.29 -9.71 35.22
CA VAL A 393 -22.63 -8.50 35.96
C VAL A 393 -22.38 -8.69 37.44
N GLU A 394 -21.88 -7.63 38.08
CA GLU A 394 -21.84 -7.56 39.53
C GLU A 394 -23.21 -7.10 40.05
N CYS A 395 -23.74 -7.82 41.02
CA CYS A 395 -25.01 -7.51 41.67
C CYS A 395 -24.85 -7.49 43.19
N ILE A 396 -25.81 -6.87 43.89
CA ILE A 396 -25.93 -6.92 45.35
C ILE A 396 -27.12 -7.81 45.69
N TYR A 397 -26.90 -8.84 46.52
CA TYR A 397 -27.98 -9.70 46.99
C TYR A 397 -28.86 -8.97 48.02
N ASN A 398 -30.16 -8.87 47.76
CA ASN A 398 -31.13 -8.17 48.60
C ASN A 398 -31.88 -9.09 49.58
N GLY A 399 -31.67 -10.40 49.49
CA GLY A 399 -32.44 -11.43 50.20
C GLY A 399 -33.55 -12.02 49.32
N ASP A 400 -34.06 -13.19 49.72
CA ASP A 400 -35.21 -13.87 49.09
C ASP A 400 -35.07 -14.09 47.56
N GLY A 401 -33.86 -14.43 47.11
CA GLY A 401 -33.56 -14.63 45.68
C GLY A 401 -33.64 -13.36 44.82
N ARG A 402 -33.52 -12.18 45.43
CA ARG A 402 -33.55 -10.88 44.74
C ARG A 402 -32.19 -10.21 44.74
N PHE A 403 -31.88 -9.54 43.64
CA PHE A 403 -30.61 -8.89 43.36
C PHE A 403 -30.83 -7.46 42.84
N GLU A 404 -29.91 -6.56 43.19
CA GLU A 404 -29.78 -5.22 42.61
C GLU A 404 -28.57 -5.19 41.68
N CYS A 405 -28.80 -4.91 40.40
CA CYS A 405 -27.79 -4.79 39.35
C CYS A 405 -27.81 -3.38 38.76
N SER A 406 -26.88 -2.53 39.18
CA SER A 406 -26.79 -1.14 38.70
C SER A 406 -26.54 -1.05 37.19
N LYS A 407 -25.71 -1.95 36.66
CA LYS A 407 -25.33 -1.98 35.23
C LYS A 407 -26.48 -2.33 34.29
N LEU A 408 -27.45 -3.10 34.77
CA LEU A 408 -28.68 -3.43 34.04
C LEU A 408 -29.86 -2.55 34.47
N GLU A 409 -29.63 -1.60 35.37
CA GLU A 409 -30.65 -0.73 35.97
C GLU A 409 -31.79 -1.50 36.66
N MET A 410 -31.49 -2.65 37.25
CA MET A 410 -32.46 -3.53 37.92
C MET A 410 -32.31 -3.41 39.44
N LYS A 411 -33.38 -3.00 40.14
CA LYS A 411 -33.33 -2.76 41.60
C LYS A 411 -33.75 -3.94 42.47
N SER A 412 -34.51 -4.87 41.92
CA SER A 412 -34.97 -6.08 42.60
C SER A 412 -35.39 -7.10 41.55
N ALA A 413 -34.43 -7.90 41.10
CA ALA A 413 -34.60 -8.90 40.07
C ALA A 413 -34.15 -10.26 40.56
N THR A 414 -34.79 -11.32 40.07
CA THR A 414 -34.30 -12.69 40.19
C THR A 414 -33.06 -12.89 39.32
N GLU A 415 -32.32 -13.96 39.60
CA GLU A 415 -31.21 -14.41 38.74
C GLU A 415 -31.68 -14.62 37.29
N GLU A 416 -32.82 -15.27 37.08
CA GLU A 416 -33.40 -15.51 35.75
C GLU A 416 -33.72 -14.20 35.00
N GLU A 417 -34.31 -13.21 35.68
CA GLU A 417 -34.59 -11.90 35.09
C GLU A 417 -33.29 -11.17 34.68
N ILE A 418 -32.20 -11.35 35.44
CA ILE A 418 -30.88 -10.79 35.13
C ILE A 418 -30.23 -11.51 33.95
N ILE A 419 -30.30 -12.85 33.93
CA ILE A 419 -29.85 -13.67 32.81
C ILE A 419 -30.58 -13.27 31.53
N LEU A 420 -31.91 -13.12 31.57
CA LEU A 420 -32.71 -12.66 30.43
C LEU A 420 -32.32 -11.26 29.95
N ALA A 421 -32.02 -10.34 30.88
CA ALA A 421 -31.54 -9.01 30.53
C ALA A 421 -30.14 -9.06 29.86
N LEU A 422 -29.24 -9.93 30.33
CA LEU A 422 -27.95 -10.18 29.71
C LEU A 422 -28.08 -10.79 28.31
N LEU A 423 -28.95 -11.79 28.14
CA LEU A 423 -29.24 -12.39 26.83
C LEU A 423 -29.83 -11.37 25.86
N LYS A 424 -30.75 -10.51 26.32
CA LYS A 424 -31.29 -9.43 25.51
C LYS A 424 -30.20 -8.44 25.08
N LYS A 425 -29.24 -8.14 25.96
CA LYS A 425 -28.07 -7.32 25.60
C LYS A 425 -27.19 -8.04 24.57
N TYR A 426 -26.86 -9.31 24.79
CA TYR A 426 -26.13 -10.13 23.83
C TYR A 426 -26.81 -10.14 22.45
N ASN A 427 -28.10 -10.48 22.38
CA ASN A 427 -28.85 -10.53 21.11
C ASN A 427 -28.92 -9.14 20.44
N SER A 428 -28.96 -8.05 21.20
CA SER A 428 -28.94 -6.68 20.65
C SER A 428 -27.59 -6.30 20.02
N LEU A 429 -26.52 -7.01 20.37
CA LEU A 429 -25.17 -6.82 19.85
C LEU A 429 -24.87 -7.76 18.68
N LEU A 430 -25.76 -8.72 18.40
CA LEU A 430 -25.60 -9.62 17.26
C LEU A 430 -25.58 -8.82 15.95
N PRO A 431 -24.68 -9.15 15.02
CA PRO A 431 -24.60 -8.48 13.73
C PRO A 431 -25.85 -8.77 12.92
N LYS A 432 -26.39 -7.72 12.30
CA LYS A 432 -27.60 -7.82 11.47
C LYS A 432 -27.23 -7.99 10.01
N MET A 433 -28.09 -8.70 9.26
CA MET A 433 -28.01 -8.78 7.81
C MET A 433 -27.89 -7.38 7.22
N LYS A 434 -26.88 -7.21 6.37
CA LYS A 434 -26.68 -6.01 5.58
C LYS A 434 -27.36 -6.14 4.22
N THR A 435 -27.69 -5.00 3.64
CA THR A 435 -28.36 -4.83 2.36
C THR A 435 -27.51 -3.98 1.41
N GLU A 436 -27.95 -3.84 0.16
CA GLU A 436 -27.27 -2.95 -0.80
C GLU A 436 -27.23 -1.48 -0.34
N GLU A 437 -28.19 -1.04 0.46
CA GLU A 437 -28.22 0.33 1.00
C GLU A 437 -27.02 0.59 1.92
N ASP A 438 -26.61 -0.43 2.67
CA ASP A 438 -25.46 -0.35 3.59
C ASP A 438 -24.12 -0.20 2.85
N LEU A 439 -24.06 -0.50 1.54
CA LEU A 439 -22.86 -0.28 0.73
C LEU A 439 -22.46 1.21 0.65
N LYS A 440 -23.40 2.13 0.88
CA LYS A 440 -23.11 3.58 0.91
C LYS A 440 -22.17 3.98 2.04
N ASP A 441 -22.17 3.20 3.12
CA ASP A 441 -21.31 3.42 4.29
C ASP A 441 -19.99 2.62 4.19
N LEU A 442 -19.87 1.72 3.23
CA LEU A 442 -18.66 0.94 3.00
C LEU A 442 -17.56 1.81 2.37
N ASN A 443 -16.53 2.10 3.15
CA ASN A 443 -15.33 2.77 2.65
C ASN A 443 -14.20 1.75 2.47
N MET A 444 -14.21 1.02 1.36
CA MET A 444 -13.21 -0.02 1.08
C MET A 444 -11.78 0.52 0.98
N PHE A 445 -11.64 1.80 0.66
CA PHE A 445 -10.33 2.45 0.55
C PHE A 445 -9.95 3.21 1.82
N ARG A 446 -10.63 2.94 2.94
CA ARG A 446 -10.30 3.45 4.28
C ARG A 446 -8.94 2.88 4.71
N GLY A 447 -7.87 3.63 4.42
CA GLY A 447 -6.49 3.19 4.62
C GLY A 447 -5.71 2.90 3.33
N ALA A 448 -6.31 3.12 2.16
CA ALA A 448 -5.66 2.97 0.84
C ALA A 448 -4.49 3.94 0.59
N TYR A 449 -4.16 4.77 1.59
CA TYR A 449 -2.89 5.47 1.73
C TYR A 449 -1.73 4.53 2.12
N ASN A 450 -1.88 3.21 2.02
CA ASN A 450 -0.81 2.25 2.27
C ASN A 450 -0.56 1.39 1.02
N VAL A 451 -0.51 2.03 -0.15
CA VAL A 451 -0.10 1.34 -1.38
C VAL A 451 1.33 0.88 -1.21
N ARG A 452 1.56 -0.42 -1.34
CA ARG A 452 2.88 -1.04 -1.35
C ARG A 452 3.26 -1.40 -2.77
N SER A 453 4.49 -1.11 -3.14
CA SER A 453 5.06 -1.53 -4.40
C SER A 453 6.57 -1.55 -4.28
N ILE A 454 7.25 -2.13 -5.27
CA ILE A 454 8.69 -2.00 -5.34
C ILE A 454 9.09 -0.60 -5.82
N ASN A 455 10.25 -0.15 -5.36
CA ASN A 455 10.89 1.05 -5.86
C ASN A 455 12.34 0.73 -6.23
N PHE A 456 12.57 0.40 -7.51
CA PHE A 456 13.93 0.11 -8.01
C PHE A 456 14.88 1.31 -7.92
N SER A 457 14.36 2.52 -7.66
CA SER A 457 15.18 3.69 -7.38
C SER A 457 15.57 3.81 -5.90
N GLY A 458 15.14 2.91 -5.02
CA GLY A 458 15.63 2.81 -3.64
C GLY A 458 17.11 2.44 -3.57
N GLU A 459 17.79 2.84 -2.48
CA GLU A 459 19.23 2.57 -2.29
C GLU A 459 19.55 1.08 -2.29
N ARG A 460 18.64 0.26 -1.76
CA ARG A 460 18.78 -1.19 -1.70
C ARG A 460 18.96 -1.86 -3.07
N PHE A 461 18.54 -1.19 -4.15
CA PHE A 461 18.68 -1.67 -5.53
C PHE A 461 19.85 -1.05 -6.29
N ASN A 462 20.66 -0.18 -5.66
CA ASN A 462 21.80 0.49 -6.32
C ASN A 462 22.74 -0.50 -6.99
N PHE A 463 23.04 -1.63 -6.32
CA PHE A 463 23.97 -2.64 -6.84
C PHE A 463 23.54 -3.25 -8.19
N LEU A 464 22.25 -3.15 -8.55
CA LEU A 464 21.77 -3.60 -9.87
C LEU A 464 22.21 -2.66 -11.00
N PHE A 465 22.49 -1.40 -10.67
CA PHE A 465 22.70 -0.32 -11.64
C PHE A 465 24.07 0.34 -11.52
N GLU A 466 24.86 -0.02 -10.52
CA GLU A 466 26.26 0.36 -10.46
C GLU A 466 27.02 -0.30 -11.62
N PRO A 467 27.85 0.45 -12.36
CA PRO A 467 28.74 -0.17 -13.33
C PRO A 467 29.63 -1.12 -12.55
N ALA A 468 29.42 -2.42 -12.75
CA ALA A 468 30.11 -3.48 -12.03
C ALA A 468 31.60 -3.13 -11.88
N LEU A 469 32.06 -2.95 -10.64
CA LEU A 469 33.46 -2.82 -10.30
C LEU A 469 34.23 -3.98 -10.96
N SER A 470 35.00 -3.62 -11.98
CA SER A 470 36.11 -4.34 -12.59
C SER A 470 36.14 -5.86 -12.41
N PHE A 471 35.63 -6.59 -13.41
CA PHE A 471 36.33 -7.77 -13.87
C PHE A 471 36.89 -7.47 -15.26
N LYS A 472 38.20 -7.25 -15.31
CA LYS A 472 39.01 -7.41 -16.51
C LYS A 472 38.66 -8.78 -17.09
N PHE A 473 38.07 -8.87 -18.28
CA PHE A 473 38.33 -9.93 -19.27
C PHE A 473 37.67 -9.58 -20.61
N PHE A 474 38.50 -9.60 -21.66
CA PHE A 474 38.27 -9.26 -23.07
C PHE A 474 38.17 -7.75 -23.35
N ASP A 475 39.15 -7.04 -23.90
CA ASP A 475 40.21 -7.40 -24.85
C ASP A 475 39.76 -8.39 -25.93
N LYS A 476 38.94 -7.89 -26.85
CA LYS A 476 39.05 -8.19 -28.27
C LYS A 476 38.31 -7.14 -29.10
N LYS A 477 39.09 -6.40 -29.87
CA LYS A 477 38.68 -5.69 -31.08
C LYS A 477 37.62 -6.49 -31.85
N LYS A 478 36.44 -5.91 -32.07
CA LYS A 478 35.75 -5.95 -33.37
C LYS A 478 34.63 -4.89 -33.42
N SER A 479 34.92 -3.89 -34.25
CA SER A 479 34.03 -2.97 -34.97
C SER A 479 32.52 -3.21 -34.87
N PHE A 480 31.81 -2.19 -34.39
CA PHE A 480 30.58 -1.70 -35.03
C PHE A 480 30.59 -0.18 -34.92
N GLU A 481 31.10 0.47 -35.96
CA GLU A 481 30.82 1.88 -36.26
C GLU A 481 29.39 1.96 -36.78
N THR A 482 28.52 2.66 -36.07
CA THR A 482 27.36 3.33 -36.66
C THR A 482 27.09 4.62 -35.90
N ASP A 483 27.43 5.71 -36.59
CA ASP A 483 27.02 7.11 -36.48
C ASP A 483 26.11 7.53 -35.31
N LEU A 484 26.74 8.22 -34.35
CA LEU A 484 26.11 9.26 -33.54
C LEU A 484 27.02 10.50 -33.57
N LYS A 485 26.77 11.39 -34.54
CA LYS A 485 27.33 12.75 -34.56
C LYS A 485 26.72 13.57 -33.44
N ILE A 486 27.28 13.48 -32.24
CA ILE A 486 27.10 14.48 -31.19
C ILE A 486 28.12 15.58 -31.48
N LYS A 487 27.64 16.69 -32.05
CA LYS A 487 28.43 17.92 -32.18
C LYS A 487 28.66 18.50 -30.78
N ASN A 488 29.94 18.69 -30.49
CA ASN A 488 30.53 19.43 -29.39
C ASN A 488 29.70 20.64 -28.92
N LEU A 489 29.25 20.59 -27.66
CA LEU A 489 29.07 21.79 -26.84
C LEU A 489 30.33 21.89 -25.98
N SER A 490 31.26 22.71 -26.43
CA SER A 490 32.44 23.13 -25.67
C SER A 490 32.03 24.08 -24.55
N ASP A 491 32.50 23.76 -23.34
CA ASP A 491 32.64 24.68 -22.21
C ASP A 491 33.30 26.00 -22.63
N PRO A 492 32.78 27.17 -22.21
CA PRO A 492 33.54 28.40 -22.25
C PRO A 492 34.47 28.45 -21.03
N HIS A 493 35.77 28.45 -21.31
CA HIS A 493 36.84 28.82 -20.37
C HIS A 493 36.52 30.14 -19.67
N PHE A 494 36.67 30.14 -18.34
CA PHE A 494 36.96 31.34 -17.56
C PHE A 494 38.45 31.40 -17.27
N ASN A 495 39.00 32.61 -17.50
CA ASN A 495 40.39 33.08 -17.46
C ASN A 495 41.25 32.84 -18.70
#